data_AF-A0A0G0TEM6-F1
#
_entry.id   AF-A0A0G0TEM6-F1
#
_cell.length_a   1.000
_cell.length_b   1.000
_cell.length_c   1.000
_cell.angle_alpha   90.00
_cell.angle_beta   90.00
_cell.angle_gamma   90.00
#
_symmetry.space_group_name_H-M   'P 1'
#
loop_
_entity.id
_entity.type
_entity.pdbx_description
1 polymer ?
#
loop_
_entity_poly.entity_id
_entity_poly.type
_entity_poly.pdbx_seq_one_letter_code
_entity_poly.pdbx_strand_id
1 'polypeptide(L)'
;MFDKLKQLNELRKMKKAIEAETVTGESGDVKITISGDFKVQNVVIESEILEKNKLQREIEYAFNDAVKKVQMALASKFQGMM
;
A
#
# COMPACT_ATOMS: atom_id res chain seq x y z
N MET A 1 -13.56 -10.10 30.69
CA MET A 1 -13.31 -8.69 30.27
C MET A 1 -11.83 -8.43 29.98
N PHE A 2 -10.90 -9.00 30.76
CA PHE A 2 -9.46 -8.91 30.52
C PHE A 2 -9.03 -9.47 29.14
N ASP A 3 -9.62 -10.58 28.70
CA ASP A 3 -9.31 -11.17 27.38
C ASP A 3 -9.77 -10.29 26.21
N LYS A 4 -10.92 -9.61 26.37
CA LYS A 4 -11.39 -8.62 25.39
C LYS A 4 -10.47 -7.41 25.31
N LEU A 5 -9.94 -6.94 26.45
CA LEU A 5 -8.98 -5.84 26.49
C LEU A 5 -7.64 -6.22 25.84
N LYS A 6 -7.17 -7.45 26.05
CA LYS A 6 -5.97 -7.98 25.37
C LYS A 6 -6.18 -8.04 23.85
N GLN A 7 -7.29 -8.60 23.39
CA GLN A 7 -7.65 -8.67 21.97
C GLN A 7 -7.71 -7.29 21.32
N LEU A 8 -8.32 -6.29 21.97
CA LEU A 8 -8.35 -4.92 21.46
C LEU A 8 -6.96 -4.28 21.33
N ASN A 9 -6.06 -4.60 22.25
CA ASN A 9 -4.70 -4.06 22.23
C ASN A 9 -3.86 -4.71 21.11
N GLU A 10 -4.04 -6.01 20.88
CA GLU A 10 -3.41 -6.73 19.76
C GLU A 10 -3.93 -6.23 18.41
N LEU A 11 -5.25 -6.06 18.26
CA LEU A 11 -5.86 -5.46 17.07
C LEU A 11 -5.30 -4.06 16.79
N ARG A 12 -5.12 -3.23 17.82
CA ARG A 12 -4.52 -1.90 17.68
C ARG A 12 -3.05 -1.96 17.23
N LYS A 13 -2.26 -2.88 17.79
CA LYS A 13 -0.86 -3.07 17.38
C LYS A 13 -0.76 -3.54 15.94
N MET A 14 -1.60 -4.50 15.54
CA MET A 14 -1.68 -4.97 14.16
C MET A 14 -2.05 -3.85 13.20
N LYS A 15 -3.09 -3.06 13.52
CA LYS A 15 -3.50 -1.91 12.70
C LYS A 15 -2.36 -0.92 12.49
N LYS A 16 -1.63 -0.58 13.56
CA LYS A 16 -0.46 0.32 13.46
C LYS A 16 0.67 -0.27 12.62
N ALA A 17 0.93 -1.57 12.74
CA ALA A 17 1.96 -2.23 11.95
C ALA A 17 1.61 -2.24 10.46
N ILE A 18 0.33 -2.46 10.12
CA ILE A 18 -0.17 -2.38 8.74
C ILE A 18 -0.07 -0.95 8.20
N GLU A 19 -0.49 0.05 8.97
CA GLU A 19 -0.42 1.47 8.57
C GLU A 19 1.02 1.96 8.36
N ALA A 20 1.98 1.44 9.12
CA ALA A 20 3.39 1.81 9.01
C ALA A 20 4.09 1.16 7.80
N GLU A 21 3.54 0.07 7.27
CA GLU A 21 4.09 -0.55 6.06
C GLU A 21 3.75 0.28 4.83
N THR A 22 4.74 0.42 3.95
CA THR A 22 4.59 1.09 2.68
C THR A 22 5.07 0.17 1.57
N VAL A 23 4.38 0.22 0.45
CA VAL A 23 4.77 -0.46 -0.78
C VAL A 23 4.74 0.54 -1.92
N THR A 24 5.60 0.32 -2.90
CA THR A 24 5.67 1.17 -4.09
C THR A 24 5.26 0.36 -5.30
N GLY A 25 4.23 0.85 -6.00
CA GLY A 25 3.86 0.39 -7.33
C GLY A 25 4.50 1.26 -8.39
N GLU A 26 4.86 0.66 -9.51
CA GLU A 26 5.64 1.33 -10.56
C GLU A 26 5.04 1.02 -11.94
N SER A 27 5.01 2.02 -12.81
CA SER A 27 4.64 1.86 -14.21
C SER A 27 5.30 2.95 -15.05
N GLY A 28 6.18 2.54 -15.96
CA GLY A 28 6.95 3.48 -16.78
C GLY A 28 7.73 4.47 -15.90
N ASP A 29 7.45 5.76 -16.08
CA ASP A 29 8.11 6.85 -15.37
C ASP A 29 7.36 7.24 -14.06
N VAL A 30 6.30 6.52 -13.70
CA VAL A 30 5.45 6.80 -12.54
C VAL A 30 5.69 5.79 -11.42
N LYS A 31 5.99 6.31 -10.22
CA LYS A 31 6.09 5.52 -8.98
C LYS A 31 5.09 6.07 -7.96
N ILE A 32 4.29 5.18 -7.37
CA ILE A 32 3.29 5.52 -6.36
C ILE A 32 3.55 4.68 -5.11
N THR A 33 3.85 5.35 -4.00
CA THR A 33 4.00 4.72 -2.70
C THR A 33 2.69 4.82 -1.94
N ILE A 34 2.16 3.68 -1.50
CA ILE A 34 0.96 3.60 -0.66
C ILE A 34 1.27 2.87 0.65
N SER A 35 0.56 3.24 1.72
CA SER A 35 0.61 2.52 2.99
C SER A 35 -0.31 1.30 3.02
N GLY A 36 -0.16 0.42 4.01
CA GLY A 36 -1.00 -0.76 4.18
C GLY A 36 -2.46 -0.48 4.53
N ASP A 37 -2.81 0.77 4.86
CA ASP A 37 -4.21 1.26 4.94
C ASP A 37 -4.69 1.94 3.63
N PHE A 38 -3.99 1.70 2.53
CA PHE A 38 -4.31 2.18 1.18
C PHE A 38 -4.29 3.71 1.02
N LYS A 39 -3.51 4.42 1.84
CA LYS A 39 -3.28 5.86 1.63
C LYS A 39 -2.07 6.09 0.75
N VAL A 40 -2.21 7.01 -0.21
CA VAL A 40 -1.07 7.45 -1.03
C VAL A 40 -0.17 8.34 -0.18
N GLN A 41 1.10 7.96 -0.07
CA GLN A 41 2.12 8.69 0.68
C GLN A 41 3.02 9.50 -0.24
N ASN A 42 3.30 8.99 -1.44
CA ASN A 42 4.16 9.67 -2.40
C ASN A 42 3.78 9.32 -3.84
N VAL A 43 3.96 10.27 -4.74
CA VAL A 43 3.84 10.10 -6.19
C VAL A 43 5.04 10.77 -6.84
N VAL A 44 5.83 10.01 -7.57
CA VAL A 44 7.00 10.48 -8.30
C VAL A 44 6.79 10.22 -9.78
N ILE A 45 7.02 11.25 -10.60
CA ILE A 45 6.97 11.18 -12.05
C ILE A 45 8.36 11.61 -12.52
N GLU A 46 9.16 10.67 -13.04
CA GLU A 46 10.58 10.89 -13.36
C GLU A 46 10.78 11.63 -14.69
N SER A 47 9.81 11.55 -15.61
CA SER A 47 9.88 12.22 -16.92
C SER A 47 9.22 13.60 -16.87
N GLU A 48 9.95 14.62 -17.36
CA GLU A 48 9.45 16.01 -17.47
C GLU A 48 8.42 16.18 -18.60
N ILE A 49 8.40 15.27 -19.58
CA ILE A 49 7.50 15.34 -20.74
C ILE A 49 6.83 13.99 -20.95
N LEU A 50 5.63 13.84 -20.40
CA LEU A 50 4.74 12.73 -20.69
C LEU A 50 3.49 13.23 -21.42
N GLU A 51 3.11 12.55 -22.50
CA GLU A 51 1.80 12.75 -23.10
C GLU A 51 0.71 12.48 -22.05
N LYS A 52 -0.26 13.39 -21.93
CA LYS A 52 -1.32 13.33 -20.91
C LYS A 52 -2.01 11.96 -20.82
N ASN A 53 -2.31 11.37 -21.98
CA ASN A 53 -2.96 10.06 -22.06
C ASN A 53 -2.07 8.92 -21.55
N LYS A 54 -0.75 9.00 -21.80
CA LYS A 54 0.23 8.03 -21.31
C LYS A 54 0.38 8.14 -19.80
N LEU A 55 0.54 9.37 -19.28
CA LEU A 55 0.66 9.63 -17.84
C LEU A 55 -0.57 9.13 -17.07
N GLN A 56 -1.78 9.37 -17.57
CA GLN A 56 -3.01 8.88 -16.94
C GLN A 56 -3.04 7.36 -16.81
N ARG A 57 -2.61 6.64 -17.85
CA ARG A 57 -2.52 5.16 -17.83
C ARG A 57 -1.44 4.68 -16.88
N GLU A 58 -0.27 5.30 -16.89
CA GLU A 58 0.84 4.91 -16.00
C GLU A 58 0.49 5.13 -14.52
N ILE A 59 -0.20 6.21 -14.18
CA ILE A 59 -0.73 6.44 -12.83
C ILE A 59 -1.70 5.33 -12.43
N GLU A 60 -2.66 4.99 -13.30
CA GLU A 60 -3.64 3.93 -13.03
C GLU A 60 -2.94 2.58 -12.81
N TYR A 61 -1.97 2.23 -13.66
CA TYR A 61 -1.22 0.99 -13.53
C TYR A 61 -0.34 0.96 -12.29
N ALA A 62 0.41 2.02 -12.00
CA ALA A 62 1.26 2.11 -10.82
C ALA A 62 0.44 2.02 -9.53
N PHE A 63 -0.72 2.67 -9.47
CA PHE A 63 -1.61 2.58 -8.31
C PHE A 63 -2.16 1.16 -8.13
N ASN A 64 -2.68 0.56 -9.21
CA ASN A 64 -3.22 -0.80 -9.16
C ASN A 64 -2.16 -1.85 -8.79
N ASP A 65 -0.91 -1.67 -9.25
CA ASP A 65 0.23 -2.49 -8.85
C ASP A 65 0.55 -2.34 -7.36
N ALA A 66 0.57 -1.10 -6.86
CA ALA A 66 0.76 -0.81 -5.43
C ALA A 66 -0.33 -1.49 -4.57
N VAL A 67 -1.60 -1.39 -4.98
CA VAL A 67 -2.74 -2.02 -4.30
C VAL A 67 -2.59 -3.54 -4.25
N LYS A 68 -2.20 -4.19 -5.35
CA LYS A 68 -1.95 -5.63 -5.39
C LYS A 68 -0.82 -6.03 -4.44
N LYS A 69 0.27 -5.25 -4.41
CA LYS A 69 1.39 -5.46 -3.49
C LYS A 69 0.95 -5.35 -2.03
N VAL A 70 0.11 -4.38 -1.66
CA VAL A 70 -0.48 -4.30 -0.31
C VAL A 70 -1.32 -5.54 -0.01
N GLN A 71 -2.20 -5.95 -0.93
CA GLN A 71 -3.05 -7.14 -0.73
C GLN A 71 -2.22 -8.41 -0.49
N MET A 72 -1.13 -8.59 -1.25
CA MET A 72 -0.21 -9.70 -1.05
C MET A 72 0.52 -9.60 0.29
N ALA A 73 1.03 -8.42 0.67
CA ALA A 73 1.69 -8.21 1.96
C ALA A 73 0.74 -8.49 3.15
N LEU A 74 -0.51 -8.05 3.06
CA LEU A 74 -1.55 -8.34 4.05
C LEU A 74 -1.84 -9.84 4.11
N ALA A 75 -2.06 -10.49 2.97
CA ALA A 75 -2.34 -11.93 2.90
C ALA A 75 -1.20 -12.77 3.51
N SER A 76 0.07 -12.44 3.20
CA SER A 76 1.23 -13.11 3.80
C SER A 76 1.31 -12.93 5.31
N LYS A 77 0.96 -11.75 5.85
CA LYS A 77 0.89 -11.54 7.30
C LYS A 77 -0.23 -12.35 7.96
N PHE A 78 -1.41 -12.40 7.34
CA PHE A 78 -2.52 -13.21 7.85
C PHE A 78 -2.20 -14.71 7.82
N GLN A 79 -1.53 -15.20 6.77
CA GLN A 79 -1.06 -16.59 6.71
C GLN A 79 0.01 -16.88 7.77
N GLY A 80 0.94 -15.96 8.03
CA GLY A 80 1.94 -16.14 9.09
C GLY A 80 1.36 -16.09 10.52
N MET A 81 0.10 -15.70 10.67
CA MET A 81 -0.63 -15.68 11.95
C MET A 81 -1.59 -16.86 12.14
N MET A 82 -1.88 -17.65 11.10
CA MET A 82 -2.63 -18.91 11.19
C MET A 82 -1.67 -20.08 11.42
#